data_AF-A0AAD9DA63-F1
#
_entry.id   AF-A0AAD9DA63-F1
#
_cell.length_a   1.000
_cell.length_b   1.000
_cell.length_c   1.000
_cell.angle_alpha   90.00
_cell.angle_beta   90.00
_cell.angle_gamma   90.00
#
_symmetry.space_group_name_H-M   'P 1'
#
loop_
_entity.id
_entity.type
_entity.pdbx_description
1 polymer ?
#
loop_
_entity_poly.entity_id
_entity_poly.type
_entity_poly.pdbx_seq_one_letter_code
_entity_poly.pdbx_strand_id
1 'polypeptide(L)'
;MAEITAAASNKRRRVAADGAACLPLLRCLSDLPIEPLSHVASFLAAPSQSIFAIALAGKDDHFIPNESSQKIITGSEWDTLDFGDIEKELAARLSDENIDAILRCVDAVNKLKMLRLTNLNITGVGWNLFVALELLRRLI
;
A
#
# COMPACT_ATOMS: atom_id res chain seq x y z
N MET A 1 1.93 52.09 -48.30
CA MET A 1 2.69 52.63 -47.15
C MET A 1 1.87 52.38 -45.88
N ALA A 2 2.45 51.60 -44.96
CA ALA A 2 2.07 51.34 -43.58
C ALA A 2 0.78 50.54 -43.26
N GLU A 3 1.02 49.24 -43.09
CA GLU A 3 0.31 48.22 -42.33
C GLU A 3 0.32 48.53 -40.82
N ILE A 4 -0.80 48.38 -40.11
CA ILE A 4 -0.86 48.40 -38.65
C ILE A 4 -1.33 47.03 -38.18
N THR A 5 -0.37 46.26 -37.66
CA THR A 5 -0.56 44.95 -37.06
C THR A 5 -1.22 45.09 -35.69
N ALA A 6 -2.40 44.50 -35.53
CA ALA A 6 -3.07 44.37 -34.24
C ALA A 6 -2.39 43.24 -33.43
N ALA A 7 -1.45 43.60 -32.58
CA ALA A 7 -0.83 42.68 -31.64
C ALA A 7 -1.85 42.28 -30.54
N ALA A 8 -2.41 41.08 -30.66
CA ALA A 8 -3.18 40.45 -29.60
C ALA A 8 -2.25 40.23 -28.39
N SER A 9 -2.52 40.96 -27.30
CA SER A 9 -1.82 40.83 -26.03
C SER A 9 -2.18 39.49 -25.39
N ASN A 10 -1.37 38.47 -25.66
CA ASN A 10 -1.37 37.23 -24.89
C ASN A 10 -0.89 37.54 -23.47
N LYS A 11 -1.82 37.81 -22.55
CA LYS A 11 -1.59 37.94 -21.12
C LYS A 11 -1.23 36.57 -20.54
N ARG A 12 -0.06 36.06 -20.89
CA ARG A 12 0.56 34.91 -20.22
C ARG A 12 0.85 35.32 -18.79
N ARG A 13 0.11 34.72 -17.86
CA ARG A 13 0.39 34.77 -16.43
C ARG A 13 1.79 34.20 -16.20
N ARG A 14 2.79 35.07 -16.04
CA ARG A 14 4.10 34.71 -15.53
C ARG A 14 3.92 34.35 -14.05
N VAL A 15 4.03 33.06 -13.73
CA VAL A 15 4.28 32.63 -12.36
C VAL A 15 5.75 32.93 -12.11
N ALA A 16 6.03 33.82 -11.17
CA ALA A 16 7.39 34.05 -10.70
C ALA A 16 7.93 32.72 -10.16
N ALA A 17 9.02 32.24 -10.74
CA ALA A 17 9.85 31.23 -10.11
C ALA A 17 10.58 31.94 -8.96
N ASP A 18 9.95 31.95 -7.79
CA ASP A 18 10.65 32.32 -6.57
C ASP A 18 11.63 31.18 -6.26
N GLY A 19 12.90 31.55 -6.17
CA GLY A 19 13.99 30.63 -5.90
C GLY A 19 13.85 29.98 -4.53
N ALA A 20 14.36 28.76 -4.44
CA ALA A 20 14.52 27.94 -3.23
C ALA A 20 13.28 27.19 -2.71
N ALA A 21 12.78 26.26 -3.52
CA ALA A 21 12.61 24.89 -3.06
C ALA A 21 12.70 23.95 -4.27
N CYS A 22 13.66 23.04 -4.22
CA CYS A 22 13.68 21.84 -5.05
C CYS A 22 12.26 21.26 -5.06
N LEU A 23 11.74 20.86 -6.23
CA LEU A 23 10.45 20.18 -6.40
C LEU A 23 10.17 19.32 -5.16
N PRO A 24 8.98 19.36 -4.53
CA PRO A 24 8.66 18.35 -3.55
C PRO A 24 8.57 17.04 -4.34
N LEU A 25 9.71 16.37 -4.50
CA LEU A 25 9.80 14.94 -4.66
C LEU A 25 8.80 14.42 -3.66
N LEU A 26 7.69 13.84 -4.14
CA LEU A 26 6.74 13.10 -3.33
C LEU A 26 7.55 12.21 -2.39
N ARG A 27 7.69 12.62 -1.13
CA ARG A 27 8.65 11.99 -0.20
C ARG A 27 8.07 10.67 0.30
N CYS A 28 6.75 10.57 0.35
CA CYS A 28 6.03 9.37 0.74
C CYS A 28 4.82 9.12 -0.16
N LEU A 29 4.52 7.84 -0.41
CA LEU A 29 3.36 7.41 -1.19
C LEU A 29 2.02 7.82 -0.51
N SER A 30 2.06 8.08 0.79
CA SER A 30 0.96 8.59 1.60
C SER A 30 0.56 10.04 1.31
N ASP A 31 1.38 10.81 0.58
CA ASP A 31 1.05 12.19 0.19
C ASP A 31 0.14 12.24 -1.07
N LEU A 32 -0.10 11.09 -1.71
CA LEU A 32 -0.97 10.97 -2.89
C LEU A 32 -2.45 10.89 -2.49
N PRO A 33 -3.36 11.36 -3.37
CA PRO A 33 -4.79 11.21 -3.14
C PRO A 33 -5.16 9.72 -3.02
N ILE A 34 -5.95 9.39 -1.99
CA ILE A 34 -6.31 8.00 -1.69
C ILE A 34 -7.17 7.34 -2.76
N GLU A 35 -7.97 8.11 -3.49
CA GLU A 35 -8.90 7.60 -4.50
C GLU A 35 -8.17 6.84 -5.63
N PRO A 36 -7.18 7.43 -6.33
CA PRO A 36 -6.35 6.69 -7.29
C PRO A 36 -5.64 5.47 -6.69
N LEU A 37 -5.11 5.57 -5.47
CA LEU A 37 -4.41 4.46 -4.82
C LEU A 37 -5.34 3.28 -4.54
N SER A 38 -6.55 3.57 -4.05
CA SER A 38 -7.58 2.55 -3.82
C SER A 38 -8.03 1.89 -5.13
N HIS A 39 -8.12 2.67 -6.21
CA HIS A 39 -8.47 2.15 -7.51
C HIS A 39 -7.37 1.23 -8.08
N VAL A 40 -6.10 1.64 -7.98
CA VAL A 40 -4.97 0.79 -8.37
C VAL A 40 -4.93 -0.49 -7.54
N ALA A 41 -5.17 -0.40 -6.23
CA ALA A 41 -5.21 -1.56 -5.36
C ALA A 41 -6.27 -2.57 -5.80
N SER A 42 -7.44 -2.12 -6.27
CA SER A 42 -8.49 -3.05 -6.75
C SER A 42 -8.09 -3.97 -7.90
N PHE A 43 -7.03 -3.64 -8.66
CA PHE A 43 -6.49 -4.49 -9.72
C PHE A 43 -5.43 -5.48 -9.25
N LEU A 44 -4.91 -5.30 -8.04
CA LEU A 44 -3.90 -6.18 -7.48
C LEU A 44 -4.56 -7.42 -6.86
N ALA A 45 -3.85 -8.54 -6.86
CA ALA A 45 -4.26 -9.70 -6.07
C ALA A 45 -4.26 -9.34 -4.57
N ALA A 46 -5.11 -9.99 -3.77
CA ALA A 46 -5.22 -9.79 -2.33
C ALA A 46 -3.86 -9.67 -1.59
N PRO A 47 -2.88 -10.59 -1.77
CA PRO A 47 -1.59 -10.42 -1.10
C PRO A 47 -0.86 -9.13 -1.49
N SER A 48 -0.81 -8.79 -2.78
CA SER A 48 -0.17 -7.56 -3.26
C SER A 48 -0.88 -6.31 -2.74
N GLN A 49 -2.22 -6.33 -2.63
CA GLN A 49 -2.97 -5.24 -2.01
C GLN A 49 -2.59 -5.04 -0.54
N SER A 50 -2.41 -6.12 0.22
CA SER A 50 -2.06 -6.05 1.64
C SER A 50 -0.66 -5.46 1.84
N ILE A 51 0.29 -5.90 1.03
CA ILE A 51 1.67 -5.38 1.02
C ILE A 51 1.67 -3.90 0.63
N PHE A 52 0.86 -3.54 -0.37
CA PHE A 52 0.71 -2.16 -0.79
C PHE A 52 0.11 -1.26 0.30
N ALA A 53 -0.92 -1.75 1.00
CA ALA A 53 -1.52 -1.04 2.14
C ALA A 53 -0.50 -0.83 3.28
N ILE A 54 0.37 -1.80 3.54
CA ILE A 54 1.44 -1.68 4.56
C ILE A 54 2.52 -0.70 4.13
N ALA A 55 2.94 -0.74 2.88
CA ALA A 55 3.88 0.23 2.33
C ALA A 55 3.32 1.66 2.45
N LEU A 56 2.00 1.82 2.35
CA LEU A 56 1.30 3.10 2.51
C LEU A 56 1.12 3.52 3.97
N ALA A 57 1.03 2.58 4.90
CA ALA A 57 0.87 2.85 6.33
C ALA A 57 2.13 3.45 6.97
N GLY A 58 3.29 3.29 6.34
CA GLY A 58 4.55 3.84 6.83
C GLY A 58 5.32 2.86 7.73
N LYS A 59 6.55 3.23 8.05
CA LYS A 59 7.56 2.36 8.66
C LYS A 59 7.67 2.62 10.18
N ASP A 60 6.54 2.61 10.86
CA ASP A 60 6.51 2.69 12.32
C ASP A 60 6.46 1.26 12.89
N ASP A 61 7.26 0.99 13.93
CA ASP A 61 7.41 -0.33 14.60
C ASP A 61 6.07 -0.92 15.10
N HIS A 62 5.06 -0.06 15.24
CA HIS A 62 3.69 -0.46 15.44
C HIS A 62 2.90 -0.09 14.20
N PHE A 63 2.50 -1.09 13.41
CA PHE A 63 1.57 -0.89 12.29
C PHE A 63 0.29 -0.24 12.82
N ILE A 64 0.21 1.09 12.67
CA ILE A 64 -1.01 1.87 12.89
C ILE A 64 -1.57 2.12 11.49
N PRO A 65 -2.64 1.42 11.10
CA PRO A 65 -3.22 1.61 9.78
C PRO A 65 -3.73 3.04 9.65
N ASN A 66 -3.16 3.80 8.71
CA ASN A 66 -3.66 5.13 8.35
C ASN A 66 -4.98 5.02 7.56
N GLU A 67 -5.74 6.12 7.48
CA GLU A 67 -7.02 6.18 6.75
C GLU A 67 -6.89 5.64 5.32
N SER A 68 -5.76 5.91 4.68
CA SER A 68 -5.39 5.43 3.36
C SER A 68 -5.30 3.90 3.25
N SER A 69 -4.49 3.27 4.10
CA SER A 69 -4.34 1.82 4.15
C SER A 69 -5.67 1.13 4.50
N GLN A 70 -6.44 1.70 5.43
CA GLN A 70 -7.76 1.19 5.81
C GLN A 70 -8.72 1.16 4.63
N LYS A 71 -8.75 2.20 3.81
CA LYS A 71 -9.65 2.27 2.65
C LYS A 71 -9.31 1.21 1.60
N ILE A 72 -8.03 0.88 1.44
CA ILE A 72 -7.58 -0.19 0.55
C ILE A 72 -8.02 -1.56 1.10
N ILE A 73 -7.84 -1.79 2.40
CA ILE A 73 -8.19 -3.07 3.05
C ILE A 73 -9.70 -3.28 3.09
N THR A 74 -10.48 -2.24 3.41
CA THR A 74 -11.95 -2.35 3.48
C THR A 74 -12.62 -2.54 2.12
N GLY A 75 -11.95 -2.18 1.03
CA GLY A 75 -12.46 -2.38 -0.33
C GLY A 75 -12.42 -3.83 -0.84
N SER A 76 -11.78 -4.74 -0.12
CA SER A 76 -11.51 -6.10 -0.59
C SER A 76 -12.03 -7.18 0.36
N GLU A 77 -12.44 -8.31 -0.22
CA GLU A 77 -12.80 -9.52 0.53
C GLU A 77 -11.52 -10.31 0.87
N TRP A 78 -11.30 -10.54 2.17
CA TRP A 78 -10.09 -11.20 2.69
C TRP A 78 -10.36 -12.63 3.16
N ASP A 79 -11.44 -13.26 2.70
CA ASP A 79 -11.83 -14.62 3.10
C ASP A 79 -10.69 -15.63 2.86
N THR A 80 -9.96 -15.48 1.77
CA THR A 80 -8.80 -16.32 1.43
C THR A 80 -7.61 -15.45 1.08
N LEU A 81 -6.48 -15.68 1.74
CA LEU A 81 -5.22 -15.04 1.42
C LEU A 81 -4.21 -16.11 0.99
N ASP A 82 -3.92 -16.13 -0.31
CA ASP A 82 -2.94 -17.04 -0.92
C ASP A 82 -1.74 -16.24 -1.43
N PHE A 83 -0.55 -16.57 -0.92
CA PHE A 83 0.71 -15.96 -1.34
C PHE A 83 1.34 -16.66 -2.55
N GLY A 84 0.69 -17.71 -3.09
CA GLY A 84 1.13 -18.45 -4.26
C GLY A 84 1.15 -17.61 -5.55
N ASP A 85 0.30 -16.60 -5.66
CA ASP A 85 0.23 -15.68 -6.81
C ASP A 85 1.34 -14.61 -6.79
N ILE A 86 2.16 -14.57 -5.74
CA ILE A 86 3.26 -13.63 -5.62
C ILE A 86 4.50 -14.22 -6.30
N GLU A 87 5.21 -13.37 -7.04
CA GLU A 87 6.51 -13.70 -7.61
C GLU A 87 7.48 -14.22 -6.54
N LYS A 88 8.16 -15.32 -6.85
CA LYS A 88 9.04 -16.03 -5.91
C LYS A 88 10.12 -15.12 -5.29
N GLU A 89 10.66 -14.19 -6.06
CA GLU A 89 11.66 -13.24 -5.57
C GLU A 89 11.08 -12.24 -4.56
N LEU A 90 9.82 -11.82 -4.76
CA LEU A 90 9.14 -10.91 -3.83
C LEU A 90 8.73 -11.66 -2.56
N ALA A 91 8.22 -12.89 -2.70
CA ALA A 91 7.92 -13.79 -1.60
C ALA A 91 9.15 -14.09 -0.72
N ALA A 92 10.33 -14.26 -1.33
CA ALA A 92 11.58 -14.47 -0.59
C ALA A 92 12.07 -13.23 0.19
N ARG A 93 11.57 -12.02 -0.14
CA ARG A 93 11.90 -10.77 0.56
C ARG A 93 10.93 -10.45 1.70
N LEU A 94 9.84 -11.19 1.84
CA LEU A 94 8.89 -11.03 2.94
C LEU A 94 9.43 -11.77 4.18
N SER A 95 9.78 -11.00 5.21
CA SER A 95 10.16 -11.55 6.51
C SER A 95 8.95 -11.91 7.37
N ASP A 96 9.18 -12.65 8.45
CA ASP A 96 8.14 -13.05 9.41
C ASP A 96 7.40 -11.83 9.99
N GLU A 97 8.10 -10.72 10.24
CA GLU A 97 7.52 -9.47 10.73
C GLU A 97 6.61 -8.79 9.68
N ASN A 98 7.00 -8.85 8.41
CA ASN A 98 6.16 -8.33 7.33
C ASN A 98 4.86 -9.13 7.22
N ILE A 99 4.93 -10.45 7.37
CA ILE A 99 3.75 -11.32 7.33
C ILE A 99 2.84 -11.06 8.53
N ASP A 100 3.39 -10.91 9.73
CA ASP A 100 2.60 -10.54 10.93
C ASP A 100 1.94 -9.15 10.76
N ALA A 101 2.66 -8.17 10.21
CA ALA A 101 2.08 -6.87 9.86
C ALA A 101 0.95 -7.00 8.83
N ILE A 102 1.10 -7.85 7.80
CA ILE A 102 0.06 -8.14 6.80
C ILE A 102 -1.18 -8.71 7.47
N LEU A 103 -1.02 -9.73 8.32
CA LEU A 103 -2.13 -10.42 8.96
C LEU A 103 -2.89 -9.49 9.91
N ARG A 104 -2.19 -8.61 10.64
CA ARG A 104 -2.82 -7.58 11.48
C ARG A 104 -3.53 -6.51 10.65
N CYS A 105 -2.90 -6.10 9.54
CA CYS A 105 -3.42 -5.12 8.60
C CYS A 105 -4.78 -5.54 8.04
N VAL A 106 -4.89 -6.79 7.57
CA VAL A 106 -6.15 -7.31 7.00
C VAL A 106 -7.15 -7.79 8.04
N ASP A 107 -6.84 -7.64 9.34
CA ASP A 107 -7.62 -8.19 10.45
C ASP A 107 -7.90 -9.70 10.25
N ALA A 108 -6.83 -10.46 10.02
CA ALA A 108 -6.88 -11.88 9.70
C ALA A 108 -7.68 -12.70 10.73
N VAL A 109 -7.63 -12.32 12.00
CA VAL A 109 -8.34 -13.02 13.08
C VAL A 109 -9.85 -13.03 12.86
N ASN A 110 -10.40 -11.96 12.26
CA ASN A 110 -11.85 -11.82 12.07
C ASN A 110 -12.29 -12.04 10.62
N LYS A 111 -11.41 -11.78 9.64
CA LYS A 111 -11.76 -11.78 8.21
C LYS A 111 -11.24 -12.98 7.42
N LEU A 112 -10.17 -13.63 7.86
CA LEU A 112 -9.56 -14.75 7.12
C LEU A 112 -10.18 -16.09 7.51
N LYS A 113 -10.64 -16.84 6.50
CA LYS A 113 -11.11 -18.23 6.61
C LYS A 113 -10.09 -19.24 6.10
N MET A 114 -9.16 -18.80 5.25
CA MET A 114 -8.13 -19.66 4.66
C MET A 114 -6.85 -18.85 4.45
N LEU A 115 -5.75 -19.32 5.03
CA LEU A 115 -4.42 -18.72 4.84
C LEU A 115 -3.49 -19.73 4.17
N ARG A 116 -3.00 -19.41 2.97
CA ARG A 116 -2.06 -20.25 2.21
C ARG A 116 -0.73 -19.50 2.08
N LEU A 117 0.24 -19.91 2.90
CA LEU A 117 1.59 -19.33 2.93
C LEU A 117 2.50 -19.98 1.89
N THR A 118 1.93 -20.30 0.73
CA THR A 118 2.60 -20.94 -0.38
C THR A 118 3.75 -20.05 -0.86
N ASN A 119 4.91 -20.65 -1.13
CA ASN A 119 6.09 -19.95 -1.69
C ASN A 119 6.77 -18.93 -0.74
N LEU A 120 6.39 -18.86 0.55
CA LEU A 120 7.03 -18.00 1.54
C LEU A 120 8.16 -18.70 2.29
N ASN A 121 9.23 -17.97 2.58
CA ASN A 121 10.42 -18.47 3.28
C ASN A 121 10.31 -18.16 4.79
N ILE A 122 9.24 -18.66 5.40
CA ILE A 122 8.92 -18.43 6.81
C ILE A 122 9.90 -19.19 7.70
N THR A 123 10.64 -18.48 8.53
CA THR A 123 11.57 -19.09 9.49
C THR A 123 10.87 -19.54 10.78
N GLY A 124 9.70 -18.96 11.08
CA GLY A 124 8.95 -19.22 12.31
C GLY A 124 9.52 -18.49 13.53
N VAL A 125 10.44 -17.55 13.32
CA VAL A 125 11.14 -16.80 14.37
C VAL A 125 10.68 -15.34 14.25
N GLY A 126 9.72 -14.94 15.08
CA GLY A 126 9.12 -13.59 15.00
C GLY A 126 7.60 -13.60 14.88
N TRP A 127 7.00 -14.76 14.68
CA TRP A 127 5.56 -14.93 14.84
C TRP A 127 5.22 -14.70 16.31
N ASN A 128 4.45 -13.65 16.59
CA ASN A 128 3.92 -13.49 17.93
C ASN A 128 3.05 -14.72 18.22
N LEU A 129 3.50 -15.57 19.15
CA LEU A 129 2.84 -16.82 19.51
C LEU A 129 1.34 -16.62 19.77
N PHE A 130 0.97 -15.45 20.29
CA PHE A 130 -0.41 -15.07 20.54
C PHE A 130 -1.24 -14.93 19.26
N VAL A 131 -0.70 -14.29 18.22
CA VAL A 131 -1.36 -14.13 16.92
C VAL A 131 -1.45 -15.48 16.21
N ALA A 132 -0.37 -16.26 16.25
CA ALA A 132 -0.33 -17.59 15.65
C ALA A 132 -1.37 -18.54 16.27
N LEU A 133 -1.50 -18.56 17.60
CA LEU A 133 -2.49 -19.35 18.32
C LEU A 133 -3.92 -18.94 18.01
N GLU A 134 -4.23 -17.64 17.99
CA GLU A 134 -5.60 -17.18 17.72
C GLU A 134 -6.01 -17.46 16.27
N LEU A 135 -5.10 -17.32 15.31
CA LEU A 135 -5.34 -17.73 13.93
C LEU A 135 -5.56 -19.25 13.83
N LEU A 136 -4.74 -20.06 14.50
CA LEU A 136 -4.88 -21.52 14.48
C LEU A 136 -6.20 -21.99 15.12
N ARG A 137 -6.66 -21.31 16.17
CA ARG A 137 -7.95 -21.59 16.83
C ARG A 137 -9.16 -21.28 15.95
N ARG A 138 -9.01 -20.38 14.97
CA ARG A 138 -10.08 -19.95 14.06
C ARG A 138 -10.09 -20.73 12.74
N LEU A 139 -8.94 -21.23 12.32
CA LEU A 139 -8.74 -21.92 11.04
C LEU A 139 -8.95 -23.45 11.11
N ILE A 140 -9.09 -24.03 12.31
CA ILE A 140 -9.37 -25.46 12.56
C ILE A 140 -10.79 -25.60 13.12
#